data_AF-A0A7Y0DKC3-F1
#
_entry.id   AF-A0A7Y0DKC3-F1
#
_cell.length_a   1.000
_cell.length_b   1.000
_cell.length_c   1.000
_cell.angle_alpha   90.00
_cell.angle_beta   90.00
_cell.angle_gamma   90.00
#
_symmetry.space_group_name_H-M   'P 1'
#
loop_
_entity.id
_entity.type
_entity.pdbx_description
1 polymer ?
#
loop_
_entity_poly.entity_id
_entity_poly.type
_entity_poly.pdbx_seq_one_letter_code
_entity_poly.pdbx_strand_id
1 'polypeptide(L)'
;MVNSVPNTIKITDRTHKDLNLQLTESNIDLIAEMHGSIYALLLLDLFQMGQLSKVPKVTIWKQAETQDALHGDLWLLSYEAGVRGWAGFTDTHIQADSHFNALRVLGVRFYDQAATLKPIFHVKSIVGKNRKEFDLSTLFDLDEVDDFIEFDESDGGYEGVVIPDDDKKSEALEEW
;
A
#
# COMPACT_ATOMS: atom_id res chain seq x y z
N MET A 1 -8.79 41.19 22.87
CA MET A 1 -7.66 40.36 22.43
C MET A 1 -8.24 38.99 22.09
N VAL A 2 -8.37 38.71 20.79
CA VAL A 2 -9.01 37.48 20.30
C VAL A 2 -7.94 36.40 20.25
N ASN A 3 -8.09 35.38 21.09
CA ASN A 3 -7.19 34.23 21.12
C ASN A 3 -7.40 33.43 19.82
N SER A 4 -6.38 33.44 18.97
CA SER A 4 -6.31 32.62 17.75
C SER A 4 -6.20 31.16 18.14
N VAL A 5 -7.27 30.39 17.95
CA VAL A 5 -7.24 28.92 18.07
C VAL A 5 -6.56 28.37 16.80
N PRO A 6 -5.63 27.40 16.90
CA PRO A 6 -4.94 26.85 15.74
C PRO A 6 -5.93 26.11 14.84
N ASN A 7 -6.10 26.62 13.62
CA ASN A 7 -6.98 26.11 12.58
C ASN A 7 -6.25 25.01 11.79
N THR A 8 -5.95 23.89 12.45
CA THR A 8 -5.30 22.74 11.81
C THR A 8 -6.08 21.49 12.17
N ILE A 9 -6.88 21.01 11.22
CA ILE A 9 -7.41 19.65 11.28
C ILE A 9 -6.19 18.74 11.15
N LYS A 10 -5.76 18.18 12.28
CA LYS A 10 -4.72 17.15 12.28
C LYS A 10 -5.36 15.87 11.76
N ILE A 11 -5.29 15.67 10.45
CA ILE A 11 -5.39 14.31 9.91
C ILE A 11 -4.13 13.62 10.43
N THR A 12 -4.31 12.72 11.40
CA THR A 12 -3.22 11.99 12.03
C THR A 12 -2.44 11.21 10.97
N ASP A 13 -1.14 11.53 10.91
CA ASP A 13 -0.19 11.17 9.86
C ASP A 13 0.49 9.82 10.15
N ARG A 14 -0.26 8.70 10.21
CA ARG A 14 0.31 7.36 10.51
C ARG A 14 -0.44 6.19 9.89
N THR A 15 -0.84 6.33 8.66
CA THR A 15 -1.97 5.57 8.10
C THR A 15 -1.71 4.11 7.69
N HIS A 16 -0.52 3.51 7.94
CA HIS A 16 -0.40 2.04 8.03
C HIS A 16 -0.30 1.52 9.48
N LYS A 17 0.16 2.33 10.43
CA LYS A 17 0.05 2.07 11.89
C LYS A 17 -1.37 2.30 12.43
N ASP A 18 -2.19 3.07 11.72
CA ASP A 18 -3.46 3.60 12.23
C ASP A 18 -4.67 2.66 12.09
N LEU A 19 -4.58 1.57 11.33
CA LEU A 19 -5.74 0.69 11.13
C LEU A 19 -6.08 -0.15 12.36
N ASN A 20 -5.16 -0.28 13.35
CA ASN A 20 -5.33 -1.06 14.60
C ASN A 20 -6.08 -2.40 14.40
N LEU A 21 -5.83 -3.06 13.27
CA LEU A 21 -6.49 -4.31 12.92
C LEU A 21 -5.83 -5.43 13.72
N GLN A 22 -6.53 -5.94 14.73
CA GLN A 22 -6.07 -7.12 15.44
C GLN A 22 -6.34 -8.36 14.60
N LEU A 23 -5.27 -8.92 14.03
CA LEU A 23 -5.35 -10.19 13.31
C LEU A 23 -5.58 -11.33 14.31
N THR A 24 -6.65 -12.09 14.08
CA THR A 24 -6.90 -13.34 14.81
C THR A 24 -5.86 -14.38 14.41
N GLU A 25 -5.60 -15.35 15.28
CA GLU A 25 -4.62 -16.41 15.02
C GLU A 25 -4.91 -17.19 13.74
N SER A 26 -6.19 -17.41 13.43
CA SER A 26 -6.63 -18.08 12.19
C SER A 26 -6.26 -17.27 10.95
N ASN A 27 -6.38 -15.94 10.99
CA ASN A 27 -6.03 -15.08 9.85
C ASN A 27 -4.52 -15.03 9.64
N ILE A 28 -3.73 -15.07 10.72
CA ILE A 28 -2.26 -15.13 10.62
C ILE A 28 -1.83 -16.39 9.87
N ASP A 29 -2.41 -17.55 10.18
CA ASP A 29 -2.09 -18.80 9.49
C ASP A 29 -2.52 -18.76 8.01
N LEU A 30 -3.73 -18.25 7.72
CA LEU A 30 -4.21 -18.10 6.33
C LEU A 30 -3.31 -17.20 5.49
N ILE A 31 -2.91 -16.04 6.04
CA ILE A 31 -2.02 -15.10 5.34
C ILE A 31 -0.62 -15.72 5.18
N ALA A 32 -0.14 -16.48 6.16
CA ALA A 32 1.14 -17.18 6.05
C ALA A 32 1.14 -18.26 4.95
N GLU A 33 -0.02 -18.85 4.66
CA GLU A 33 -0.21 -19.83 3.58
C GLU A 33 -0.39 -19.17 2.20
N MET A 34 -0.67 -17.86 2.14
CA MET A 34 -0.79 -17.14 0.87
C MET A 34 0.56 -17.01 0.18
N HIS A 35 0.60 -17.38 -1.10
CA HIS A 35 1.79 -17.23 -1.92
C HIS A 35 1.87 -15.81 -2.49
N GLY A 36 2.64 -14.94 -1.86
CA GLY A 36 2.92 -13.60 -2.38
C GLY A 36 3.86 -12.78 -1.52
N SER A 37 4.79 -12.06 -2.16
CA SER A 37 5.83 -11.30 -1.48
C SER A 37 5.26 -10.19 -0.57
N ILE A 38 4.22 -9.49 -1.02
CA ILE A 38 3.66 -8.34 -0.30
C ILE A 38 3.03 -8.78 1.03
N TYR A 39 2.19 -9.81 1.02
CA TYR A 39 1.54 -10.31 2.23
C TYR A 39 2.55 -10.87 3.23
N ALA A 40 3.57 -11.58 2.73
CA ALA A 40 4.65 -12.09 3.56
C ALA A 40 5.45 -10.96 4.22
N LEU A 41 5.82 -9.93 3.47
CA LEU A 41 6.54 -8.77 4.01
C LEU A 41 5.71 -7.98 5.02
N LEU A 42 4.42 -7.78 4.76
CA LEU A 42 3.50 -7.14 5.71
C LEU A 42 3.40 -7.93 7.01
N LEU A 43 3.23 -9.26 6.93
CA LEU A 43 3.12 -10.10 8.11
C LEU A 43 4.44 -10.15 8.90
N LEU A 44 5.59 -10.15 8.21
CA LEU A 44 6.90 -10.04 8.84
C LEU A 44 7.09 -8.68 9.52
N ASP A 45 6.67 -7.59 8.89
CA ASP A 45 6.74 -6.25 9.48
C ASP A 45 5.88 -6.14 10.74
N LEU A 46 4.63 -6.60 10.70
CA LEU A 46 3.75 -6.69 11.86
C LEU A 46 4.33 -7.55 12.98
N PHE A 47 5.01 -8.65 12.62
CA PHE A 47 5.71 -9.49 13.58
C PHE A 47 6.86 -8.75 14.26
N GLN A 48 7.69 -8.02 13.49
CA GLN A 48 8.79 -7.21 14.03
C GLN A 48 8.29 -6.07 14.94
N MET A 49 7.10 -5.53 14.66
CA MET A 49 6.44 -4.52 15.50
C MET A 49 5.80 -5.11 16.77
N GLY A 50 5.78 -6.43 16.93
CA GLY A 50 5.14 -7.10 18.08
C GLY A 50 3.62 -6.99 18.10
N GLN A 51 2.99 -6.71 16.94
CA GLN A 51 1.54 -6.54 16.83
C GLN A 51 0.80 -7.86 16.56
N LEU A 52 1.52 -8.96 16.36
CA LEU A 52 0.92 -10.27 16.17
C LEU A 52 0.75 -11.01 17.50
N SER A 53 -0.41 -11.61 17.68
CA SER A 53 -0.74 -12.51 18.79
C SER A 53 0.05 -13.83 18.74
N LYS A 54 0.59 -14.18 17.57
CA LYS A 54 1.28 -15.44 17.29
C LYS A 54 2.47 -15.23 16.35
N VAL A 55 3.50 -16.05 16.50
CA VAL A 55 4.62 -16.14 15.56
C VAL A 55 4.13 -16.77 14.24
N PRO A 56 4.26 -16.09 13.08
CA PRO A 56 3.87 -16.66 11.80
C PRO A 56 4.76 -17.86 11.44
N LYS A 57 4.19 -18.87 10.76
CA LYS A 57 4.94 -20.05 10.30
C LYS A 57 5.83 -19.70 9.11
N VAL A 58 6.98 -19.09 9.39
CA VAL A 58 7.96 -18.66 8.38
C VAL A 58 8.63 -19.81 7.61
N THR A 59 8.40 -21.07 7.99
CA THR A 59 9.02 -22.25 7.38
C THR A 59 8.73 -22.36 5.89
N ILE A 60 7.53 -21.94 5.44
CA ILE A 60 7.16 -21.95 4.01
C ILE A 60 8.03 -20.95 3.24
N TRP A 61 8.21 -19.75 3.80
CA TRP A 61 8.98 -18.70 3.15
C TRP A 61 10.45 -18.99 3.07
N LYS A 62 11.00 -19.87 3.94
CA LYS A 62 12.40 -20.28 3.82
C LYS A 62 12.77 -20.89 2.47
N GLN A 63 11.79 -21.41 1.72
CA GLN A 63 12.01 -21.87 0.34
C GLN A 63 12.40 -20.71 -0.62
N ALA A 64 12.05 -19.47 -0.28
CA ALA A 64 12.45 -18.28 -1.00
C ALA A 64 13.88 -17.82 -0.69
N GLU A 65 14.61 -18.45 0.23
CA GLU A 65 16.05 -18.17 0.49
C GLU A 65 16.95 -18.91 -0.53
N THR A 66 16.69 -18.71 -1.82
CA THR A 66 17.42 -19.33 -2.92
C THR A 66 17.64 -18.33 -4.05
N GLN A 67 18.63 -18.59 -4.91
CA GLN A 67 18.87 -17.74 -6.09
C GLN A 67 17.73 -17.81 -7.10
N ASP A 68 17.13 -18.98 -7.29
CA ASP A 68 16.00 -19.15 -8.20
C ASP A 68 14.81 -18.27 -7.78
N ALA A 69 14.57 -18.14 -6.47
CA ALA A 69 13.51 -17.29 -5.95
C ALA A 69 13.74 -15.80 -6.26
N LEU A 70 14.98 -15.32 -6.40
CA LEU A 70 15.28 -13.94 -6.78
C LEU A 70 14.84 -13.59 -8.21
N HIS A 71 14.63 -14.59 -9.05
CA HIS A 71 14.12 -14.41 -10.41
C HIS A 71 12.69 -14.94 -10.59
N GLY A 72 12.04 -15.34 -9.49
CA GLY A 72 10.69 -15.87 -9.47
C GLY A 72 9.68 -14.93 -8.82
N ASP A 73 8.49 -15.46 -8.55
CA ASP A 73 7.35 -14.68 -8.01
C ASP A 73 7.60 -14.12 -6.60
N LEU A 74 8.46 -14.80 -5.83
CA LEU A 74 8.82 -14.42 -4.47
C LEU A 74 10.12 -13.61 -4.38
N TRP A 75 10.59 -13.03 -5.49
CA TRP A 75 11.87 -12.30 -5.53
C TRP A 75 11.94 -11.18 -4.50
N LEU A 76 10.85 -10.45 -4.33
CA LEU A 76 10.79 -9.30 -3.44
C LEU A 76 10.91 -9.75 -1.98
N LEU A 77 10.25 -10.85 -1.60
CA LEU A 77 10.42 -11.48 -0.29
C LEU A 77 11.84 -12.00 -0.10
N SER A 78 12.36 -12.74 -1.09
CA SER A 78 13.70 -13.32 -1.07
C SER A 78 14.78 -12.25 -0.83
N TYR A 79 14.67 -11.13 -1.52
CA TYR A 79 15.57 -10.00 -1.40
C TYR A 79 15.37 -9.26 -0.06
N GLU A 80 14.18 -8.72 0.21
CA GLU A 80 13.94 -7.89 1.39
C GLU A 80 14.16 -8.64 2.69
N ALA A 81 13.67 -9.88 2.80
CA ALA A 81 13.88 -10.68 4.01
C ALA A 81 15.35 -11.02 4.20
N GLY A 82 16.08 -11.35 3.13
CA GLY A 82 17.52 -11.63 3.18
C GLY A 82 18.35 -10.43 3.59
N VAL A 83 18.14 -9.25 2.99
CA VAL A 83 18.94 -8.06 3.35
C VAL A 83 18.59 -7.52 4.74
N ARG A 84 17.35 -7.73 5.22
CA ARG A 84 16.92 -7.30 6.57
C ARG A 84 17.15 -8.36 7.66
N GLY A 85 17.48 -9.59 7.29
CA GLY A 85 17.57 -10.72 8.22
C GLY A 85 16.22 -11.16 8.80
N TRP A 86 15.12 -10.86 8.11
CA TRP A 86 13.78 -11.25 8.55
C TRP A 86 13.55 -12.75 8.35
N ALA A 87 12.68 -13.35 9.16
CA ALA A 87 12.40 -14.79 9.14
C ALA A 87 13.67 -15.68 9.28
N GLY A 88 14.76 -15.13 9.83
CA GLY A 88 16.05 -15.80 9.94
C GLY A 88 16.78 -15.96 8.60
N PHE A 89 16.42 -15.20 7.56
CA PHE A 89 17.11 -15.21 6.27
C PHE A 89 18.52 -14.66 6.40
N THR A 90 19.41 -15.22 5.59
CA THR A 90 20.72 -14.69 5.29
C THR A 90 20.68 -14.01 3.93
N ASP A 91 21.70 -13.21 3.63
CA ASP A 91 21.86 -12.57 2.33
C ASP A 91 22.78 -13.36 1.39
N THR A 92 23.10 -14.62 1.73
CA THR A 92 24.09 -15.45 1.00
C THR A 92 23.70 -15.66 -0.46
N HIS A 93 22.43 -16.00 -0.73
CA HIS A 93 21.91 -16.19 -2.09
C HIS A 93 21.89 -14.87 -2.87
N ILE A 94 21.65 -13.75 -2.19
CA ILE A 94 21.65 -12.40 -2.76
C ILE A 94 23.07 -12.00 -3.18
N GLN A 95 24.06 -12.23 -2.32
CA GLN A 95 25.46 -11.91 -2.59
C GLN A 95 26.01 -12.69 -3.79
N ALA A 96 25.53 -13.92 -3.98
CA ALA A 96 25.98 -14.79 -5.05
C ALA A 96 25.31 -14.47 -6.40
N ASP A 97 24.26 -13.63 -6.45
CA ASP A 97 23.68 -13.11 -7.70
C ASP A 97 24.23 -11.70 -8.00
N SER A 98 24.80 -11.50 -9.20
CA SER A 98 25.47 -10.23 -9.53
C SER A 98 24.53 -9.02 -9.58
N HIS A 99 23.28 -9.20 -10.00
CA HIS A 99 22.32 -8.10 -10.14
C HIS A 99 21.79 -7.68 -8.77
N PHE A 100 21.36 -8.66 -7.98
CA PHE A 100 20.81 -8.38 -6.65
C PHE A 100 21.90 -8.00 -5.63
N ASN A 101 23.12 -8.51 -5.77
CA ASN A 101 24.24 -8.04 -4.95
C ASN A 101 24.55 -6.56 -5.20
N ALA A 102 24.45 -6.08 -6.45
CA ALA A 102 24.64 -4.65 -6.74
C ALA A 102 23.59 -3.79 -6.02
N LEU A 103 22.31 -4.19 -6.06
CA LEU A 103 21.23 -3.53 -5.32
C LEU A 103 21.49 -3.55 -3.80
N ARG A 104 21.93 -4.70 -3.28
CA ARG A 104 22.26 -4.89 -1.86
C ARG A 104 23.36 -3.94 -1.41
N VAL A 105 24.45 -3.86 -2.17
CA VAL A 105 25.62 -2.99 -1.89
C VAL A 105 25.24 -1.52 -1.94
N LEU A 106 24.33 -1.13 -2.86
CA LEU A 106 23.77 0.22 -2.92
C LEU A 106 22.77 0.52 -1.80
N GLY A 107 22.43 -0.47 -0.97
CA GLY A 107 21.48 -0.29 0.13
C GLY A 107 20.03 -0.12 -0.33
N VAL A 108 19.69 -0.58 -1.55
CA VAL A 108 18.33 -0.45 -2.10
C VAL A 108 17.35 -1.23 -1.24
N ARG A 109 16.23 -0.59 -0.89
CA ARG A 109 15.08 -1.16 -0.20
C ARG A 109 13.83 -0.81 -1.00
N PHE A 110 13.03 -1.82 -1.28
CA PHE A 110 11.74 -1.72 -1.94
C PHE A 110 10.60 -1.60 -0.93
N TYR A 111 10.75 -2.23 0.24
CA TYR A 111 9.78 -2.12 1.32
C TYR A 111 10.17 -0.99 2.27
N ASP A 112 9.30 0.01 2.42
CA ASP A 112 9.48 1.12 3.37
C ASP A 112 8.54 0.95 4.57
N GLN A 113 9.13 0.74 5.75
CA GLN A 113 8.43 0.59 7.03
C GLN A 113 7.87 1.93 7.56
N ALA A 114 8.39 3.05 7.05
CA ALA A 114 7.96 4.39 7.44
C ALA A 114 6.88 4.95 6.51
N ALA A 115 6.50 4.23 5.46
CA ALA A 115 5.47 4.67 4.52
C ALA A 115 4.13 4.89 5.24
N THR A 116 3.51 6.05 4.98
CA THR A 116 2.17 6.39 5.44
C THR A 116 1.23 6.46 4.23
N LEU A 117 0.01 5.96 4.37
CA LEU A 117 -1.04 6.12 3.35
C LEU A 117 -1.54 7.57 3.32
N LYS A 118 -1.28 8.27 2.24
CA LYS A 118 -2.01 9.51 2.02
C LYS A 118 -3.44 9.15 1.58
N PRO A 119 -4.48 9.74 2.20
CA PRO A 119 -5.83 9.61 1.67
C PRO A 119 -5.84 10.04 0.21
N ILE A 120 -6.51 9.29 -0.66
CA ILE A 120 -6.63 9.57 -2.10
C ILE A 120 -7.57 10.74 -2.42
N PHE A 121 -8.07 11.39 -1.37
CA PHE A 121 -9.02 12.46 -1.46
C PHE A 121 -8.81 13.47 -0.34
N HIS A 122 -9.28 14.68 -0.59
CA HIS A 122 -9.27 15.79 0.33
C HIS A 122 -10.70 16.28 0.51
N VAL A 123 -11.08 16.53 1.76
CA VAL A 123 -12.37 17.15 2.06
C VAL A 123 -12.22 18.64 1.81
N LYS A 124 -13.01 19.19 0.88
CA LYS A 124 -13.07 20.64 0.62
C LYS A 124 -13.35 21.35 1.93
N SER A 125 -12.59 22.40 2.23
CA SER A 125 -12.76 23.15 3.47
C SER A 125 -14.19 23.68 3.57
N ILE A 126 -14.99 23.10 4.48
CA ILE A 126 -16.35 23.58 4.76
C ILE A 126 -16.22 24.84 5.61
N VAL A 127 -15.75 25.92 4.99
CA VAL A 127 -15.74 27.25 5.59
C VAL A 127 -17.18 27.71 5.70
N GLY A 128 -17.80 27.41 6.84
CA GLY A 128 -19.03 28.07 7.28
C GLY A 128 -20.24 27.17 7.41
N LYS A 129 -20.30 26.37 8.47
CA LYS A 129 -21.48 26.17 9.33
C LYS A 129 -21.12 25.20 10.46
N ASN A 130 -20.79 25.74 11.64
CA ASN A 130 -20.91 25.12 12.97
C ASN A 130 -21.03 23.58 13.07
N ARG A 131 -20.14 22.80 12.47
CA ARG A 131 -20.04 21.36 12.75
C ARG A 131 -18.77 21.14 13.55
N LYS A 132 -18.97 20.95 14.85
CA LYS A 132 -17.97 20.31 15.70
C LYS A 132 -17.78 18.91 15.13
N GLU A 133 -16.53 18.57 14.82
CA GLU A 133 -16.10 17.20 14.50
C GLU A 133 -16.79 16.59 13.27
N PHE A 134 -16.05 16.50 12.18
CA PHE A 134 -16.53 15.95 10.92
C PHE A 134 -16.08 14.48 10.85
N ASP A 135 -17.01 13.55 11.05
CA ASP A 135 -16.77 12.10 10.96
C ASP A 135 -16.94 11.65 9.50
N LEU A 136 -15.96 10.88 9.00
CA LEU A 136 -15.98 10.33 7.64
C LEU A 136 -17.21 9.45 7.39
N SER A 137 -17.69 8.72 8.40
CA SER A 137 -18.90 7.91 8.26
C SER A 137 -20.10 8.77 7.90
N THR A 138 -20.26 9.90 8.60
CA THR A 138 -21.35 10.84 8.34
C THR A 138 -21.22 11.60 7.03
N LEU A 139 -20.01 11.70 6.46
CA LEU A 139 -19.77 12.31 5.15
C LEU A 139 -20.29 11.41 4.02
N PHE A 140 -20.00 10.11 4.09
CA PHE A 140 -20.41 9.15 3.05
C PHE A 140 -21.93 8.88 3.04
N ASP A 141 -22.62 9.19 4.13
CA ASP A 141 -24.09 9.10 4.21
C ASP A 141 -24.81 10.34 3.64
N LEU A 142 -24.08 11.37 3.18
CA LEU A 142 -24.69 12.56 2.58
C LEU A 142 -25.00 12.33 1.09
N ASP A 143 -26.21 12.72 0.69
CA ASP A 143 -26.66 12.66 -0.71
C ASP A 143 -25.77 13.47 -1.68
N GLU A 144 -25.06 14.50 -1.18
CA GLU A 144 -24.21 15.42 -1.94
C GLU A 144 -22.71 15.28 -1.58
N VAL A 145 -22.25 14.06 -1.27
CA VAL A 145 -20.85 13.81 -0.86
C VAL A 145 -19.80 14.31 -1.86
N ASP A 146 -20.09 14.23 -3.16
CA ASP A 146 -19.20 14.65 -4.26
C ASP A 146 -18.90 16.16 -4.21
N ASP A 147 -19.79 16.97 -3.62
CA ASP A 147 -19.56 18.40 -3.46
C ASP A 147 -18.52 18.70 -2.39
N PHE A 148 -18.28 17.77 -1.47
CA PHE A 148 -17.37 17.92 -0.32
C PHE A 148 -16.04 17.20 -0.48
N ILE A 149 -15.87 16.35 -1.49
CA ILE A 149 -14.66 15.56 -1.72
C ILE A 149 -13.99 15.99 -3.03
N GLU A 150 -12.68 16.20 -3.00
CA GLU A 150 -11.83 16.30 -4.19
C GLU A 150 -10.87 15.12 -4.18
N PHE A 151 -10.82 14.35 -5.25
CA PHE A 151 -9.82 13.30 -5.42
C PHE A 151 -8.52 13.92 -5.91
N ASP A 152 -7.39 13.38 -5.44
CA ASP A 152 -6.10 13.79 -5.95
C ASP A 152 -6.01 13.45 -7.44
N GLU A 153 -5.46 14.35 -8.26
CA GLU A 153 -5.14 14.03 -9.64
C GLU A 153 -4.14 12.86 -9.63
N SER A 154 -4.59 11.71 -10.12
CA SER A 154 -3.79 10.51 -10.30
C SER A 154 -2.52 10.87 -11.06
N ASP A 155 -1.35 10.61 -10.48
CA ASP A 155 -0.05 10.67 -11.14
C ASP A 155 0.14 9.48 -12.10
N GLY A 156 -0.89 9.19 -12.90
CA GLY A 156 -0.84 8.48 -14.16
C GLY A 156 0.04 7.23 -14.21
N GLY A 157 -0.44 6.12 -13.65
CA GLY A 157 0.16 4.80 -13.90
C GLY A 157 -0.83 3.75 -14.43
N TYR A 158 -2.11 3.87 -14.07
CA TYR A 158 -3.13 2.84 -14.30
C TYR A 158 -4.51 3.42 -14.64
N GLU A 159 -4.57 4.60 -15.25
CA GLU A 159 -5.81 4.99 -15.94
C GLU A 159 -5.87 4.22 -17.26
N GLY A 160 -6.86 3.33 -17.34
CA GLY A 160 -7.22 2.68 -18.59
C GLY A 160 -7.46 3.74 -19.64
N VAL A 161 -6.81 3.60 -20.79
CA VAL A 161 -7.08 4.40 -21.98
C VAL A 161 -8.59 4.44 -22.15
N VAL A 162 -9.20 5.61 -21.98
CA VAL A 162 -10.56 5.86 -22.45
C VAL A 162 -10.47 5.72 -23.96
N ILE A 163 -10.77 4.53 -24.47
CA ILE A 163 -10.96 4.30 -25.89
C ILE A 163 -12.20 5.13 -26.24
N PRO A 164 -12.08 6.18 -27.07
CA PRO A 164 -13.26 6.88 -27.52
C PRO A 164 -14.14 5.87 -28.26
N ASP A 165 -15.40 5.72 -27.84
CA ASP A 165 -16.40 4.99 -28.60
C ASP A 165 -16.53 5.66 -29.97
N ASP A 166 -15.91 5.08 -30.98
CA ASP A 166 -15.93 5.55 -32.37
C ASP A 166 -17.24 5.15 -33.06
N ASP A 167 -18.36 5.34 -32.36
CA ASP A 167 -19.71 5.21 -32.88
C ASP A 167 -20.21 6.59 -33.29
N LYS A 168 -19.78 7.06 -34.48
CA LYS A 168 -20.62 7.90 -35.36
C LYS A 168 -20.02 8.12 -36.76
N LYS A 169 -20.81 7.64 -37.74
CA LYS A 169 -20.91 8.02 -39.17
C LYS A 169 -19.93 7.38 -40.17
N SER A 170 -20.21 6.13 -40.50
CA SER A 170 -20.13 5.66 -41.90
C SER A 170 -21.52 5.73 -42.55
N GLU A 171 -21.98 6.92 -42.91
CA GLU A 171 -23.11 7.07 -43.83
C GLU A 171 -22.94 8.35 -44.64
N ALA A 172 -23.13 8.21 -45.96
CA ALA A 172 -22.97 9.17 -47.05
C ALA A 172 -21.55 9.34 -47.62
N LEU A 173 -21.29 8.72 -48.78
CA LEU A 173 -21.34 9.39 -50.09
C LEU A 173 -21.06 8.37 -51.21
N GLU A 174 -22.12 7.71 -51.69
CA GLU A 174 -22.24 7.39 -53.12
C GLU A 174 -22.72 8.65 -53.86
N GLU A 175 -22.42 8.70 -55.17
CA GLU A 175 -22.70 9.76 -56.15
C GLU A 175 -21.67 10.92 -56.09
N TRP A 176 -20.84 11.21 -57.09
CA TRP A 176 -20.92 11.08 -58.55
C TRP A 176 -19.54 10.78 -59.17
#